data_AF-A0A0N8PSZ6-F1
#
_entry.id   AF-A0A0N8PSZ6-F1
#
_cell.length_a   1.000
_cell.length_b   1.000
_cell.length_c   1.000
_cell.angle_alpha   90.00
_cell.angle_beta   90.00
_cell.angle_gamma   90.00
#
_symmetry.space_group_name_H-M   'P 1'
#
loop_
_entity.id
_entity.type
_entity.pdbx_description
1 polymer ?
#
loop_
_entity_poly.entity_id
_entity_poly.type
_entity_poly.pdbx_seq_one_letter_code
_entity_poly.pdbx_strand_id
1 'polypeptide(L)'
;MAENETNVVATPDEPGNNDANTEGVVTQTTQPTEAPKSFSQDDLDRIVKSRLAENARTLKTKFEKDLEAQIAATREEAQKDLDKLVDERVNSRLAERELAAARTALAEEYGLNEDQISRLVGTTPDELKADAAKVFGGFKKVLPTPPVIQTGNGAGGPEHPVDINKMTPAQIRANRNTLLSQTKIP
;
A
#
# COMPACT_ATOMS: atom_id res chain seq x y z
N MET A 1 39.82 -55.11 -45.71
CA MET A 1 38.96 -53.92 -45.81
C MET A 1 39.83 -52.75 -45.42
N ALA A 2 40.66 -52.30 -46.36
CA ALA A 2 40.35 -51.31 -47.39
C ALA A 2 40.46 -49.88 -46.83
N GLU A 3 41.67 -49.29 -46.84
CA GLU A 3 42.21 -48.25 -47.77
C GLU A 3 41.58 -46.86 -47.59
N ASN A 4 42.38 -45.86 -47.18
CA ASN A 4 42.75 -44.67 -47.97
C ASN A 4 43.64 -43.75 -47.14
N GLU A 5 44.95 -43.72 -47.35
CA GLU A 5 45.70 -42.93 -48.36
C GLU A 5 46.03 -41.51 -47.86
N THR A 6 47.27 -41.28 -47.40
CA THR A 6 48.40 -40.65 -48.14
C THR A 6 48.27 -39.12 -48.16
N ASN A 7 48.93 -38.41 -47.24
CA ASN A 7 50.25 -37.78 -47.42
C ASN A 7 50.36 -36.92 -48.70
N VAL A 8 50.73 -35.65 -48.58
CA VAL A 8 51.88 -35.02 -49.28
C VAL A 8 51.86 -33.49 -49.08
N VAL A 9 53.07 -33.02 -48.74
CA VAL A 9 53.63 -31.66 -48.71
C VAL A 9 53.40 -30.87 -50.00
N ALA A 10 53.17 -29.54 -49.89
CA ALA A 10 53.93 -28.47 -50.57
C ALA A 10 53.17 -27.14 -50.60
N THR A 11 53.78 -26.08 -50.09
CA THR A 11 53.53 -24.68 -50.52
C THR A 11 54.12 -24.45 -51.91
N PRO A 12 53.53 -23.55 -52.71
CA PRO A 12 54.34 -22.53 -53.36
C PRO A 12 53.66 -21.14 -53.53
N ASP A 13 54.45 -20.09 -53.26
CA ASP A 13 54.64 -18.80 -53.94
C ASP A 13 53.46 -17.90 -54.43
N GLU A 14 53.52 -16.62 -54.01
CA GLU A 14 52.97 -15.36 -54.59
C GLU A 14 53.29 -15.19 -56.11
N PRO A 15 52.72 -14.25 -56.95
CA PRO A 15 52.46 -12.81 -56.71
C PRO A 15 51.41 -12.02 -57.59
N GLY A 16 51.26 -10.70 -57.35
CA GLY A 16 50.82 -9.64 -58.32
C GLY A 16 49.34 -9.16 -58.19
N ASN A 17 48.95 -7.89 -58.42
CA ASN A 17 49.60 -6.73 -59.04
C ASN A 17 48.78 -5.42 -58.76
N ASN A 18 49.49 -4.30 -58.89
CA ASN A 18 49.19 -2.85 -58.77
C ASN A 18 47.82 -2.29 -59.22
N ASP A 19 47.35 -1.16 -58.64
CA ASP A 19 47.53 0.18 -59.23
C ASP A 19 46.86 1.34 -58.44
N ALA A 20 47.26 2.57 -58.81
CA ALA A 20 46.67 3.88 -58.49
C ALA A 20 47.22 4.67 -57.28
N ASN A 21 48.39 5.26 -57.52
CA ASN A 21 48.81 6.60 -57.09
C ASN A 21 47.63 7.59 -56.88
N THR A 22 47.53 8.19 -55.70
CA THR A 22 46.82 9.46 -55.50
C THR A 22 47.66 10.33 -54.58
N GLU A 23 48.28 11.33 -55.18
CA GLU A 23 49.12 12.35 -54.55
C GLU A 23 48.29 13.18 -53.57
N GLY A 24 48.32 12.78 -52.29
CA GLY A 24 47.97 13.65 -51.17
C GLY A 24 49.24 14.28 -50.63
N VAL A 25 49.44 15.58 -50.87
CA VAL A 25 50.47 16.38 -50.20
C VAL A 25 50.25 16.29 -48.69
N VAL A 26 51.01 15.43 -48.03
CA VAL A 26 51.18 15.47 -46.57
C VAL A 26 52.36 16.41 -46.32
N THR A 27 52.05 17.64 -45.95
CA THR A 27 53.01 18.56 -45.37
C THR A 27 53.47 17.96 -44.04
N GLN A 28 54.51 17.13 -44.06
CA GLN A 28 55.23 16.72 -42.85
C GLN A 28 55.86 17.98 -42.26
N THR A 29 55.23 18.49 -41.20
CA THR A 29 55.86 19.47 -40.33
C THR A 29 57.03 18.76 -39.67
N THR A 30 58.23 19.21 -39.97
CA THR A 30 59.49 18.66 -39.45
C THR A 30 59.47 18.78 -37.93
N GLN A 31 59.24 17.67 -37.23
CA GLN A 31 59.54 17.61 -35.80
C GLN A 31 61.06 17.73 -35.63
N PRO A 32 61.55 18.59 -34.72
CA PRO A 32 62.96 18.57 -34.38
C PRO A 32 63.28 17.20 -33.81
N THR A 33 64.34 16.59 -34.33
CA THR A 33 64.92 15.33 -33.84
C THR A 33 65.40 15.54 -32.41
N GLU A 34 64.49 15.39 -31.44
CA GLU A 34 64.86 15.32 -30.02
C GLU A 34 65.56 13.97 -29.79
N ALA A 35 66.73 14.03 -29.18
CA ALA A 35 67.46 12.85 -28.70
C ALA A 35 66.49 11.87 -28.00
N PRO A 36 66.73 10.54 -28.09
CA PRO A 36 65.86 9.56 -27.47
C PRO A 36 65.73 9.89 -25.98
N LYS A 37 64.53 10.31 -25.55
CA LYS A 37 64.20 10.58 -24.16
C LYS A 37 64.31 9.26 -23.39
N SER A 38 65.49 9.00 -22.81
CA SER A 38 65.69 7.89 -21.90
C SER A 38 65.05 8.26 -20.55
N PHE A 39 64.03 7.51 -20.16
CA PHE A 39 63.47 7.64 -18.83
C PHE A 39 64.45 7.04 -17.82
N SER A 40 64.75 7.81 -16.76
CA SER A 40 65.46 7.26 -15.60
C SER A 40 64.57 6.25 -14.87
N GLN A 41 65.18 5.31 -14.15
CA GLN A 41 64.44 4.42 -13.24
C GLN A 41 63.60 5.23 -12.23
N ASP A 42 64.11 6.36 -11.76
CA ASP A 42 63.37 7.24 -10.84
C ASP A 42 62.12 7.85 -11.49
N ASP A 43 62.17 8.14 -12.79
CA ASP A 43 61.02 8.66 -13.52
C ASP A 43 59.97 7.56 -13.75
N LEU A 44 60.41 6.33 -14.03
CA LEU A 44 59.52 5.17 -14.12
C LEU A 44 58.83 4.91 -12.78
N ASP A 45 59.57 4.93 -11.67
CA ASP A 45 59.03 4.75 -10.33
C ASP A 45 58.03 5.85 -9.96
N ARG A 46 58.31 7.10 -10.32
CA ARG A 46 57.38 8.23 -10.14
C ARG A 46 56.09 8.03 -10.93
N ILE A 47 56.20 7.63 -12.20
CA ILE A 47 55.04 7.39 -13.07
C ILE A 47 54.19 6.25 -12.52
N VAL A 48 54.81 5.14 -12.10
CA VAL A 48 54.11 3.98 -11.52
C VAL A 48 53.40 4.37 -10.24
N LYS A 49 54.07 5.09 -9.33
CA LYS A 49 53.45 5.57 -8.08
C LYS A 49 52.27 6.51 -8.35
N SER A 50 52.40 7.43 -9.31
CA SER A 50 51.33 8.34 -9.68
C SER A 50 50.11 7.59 -10.22
N ARG A 51 50.33 6.65 -11.15
CA ARG A 51 49.24 5.83 -11.72
C ARG A 51 48.59 4.93 -10.69
N LEU A 52 49.37 4.34 -9.79
CA LEU A 52 48.84 3.52 -8.70
C LEU A 52 47.99 4.35 -7.74
N ALA A 53 48.43 5.56 -7.39
CA ALA A 53 47.66 6.46 -6.54
C ALA A 53 46.35 6.91 -7.22
N GLU A 54 46.39 7.20 -8.53
CA GLU A 54 45.20 7.56 -9.32
C GLU A 54 44.22 6.38 -9.43
N ASN A 55 44.71 5.18 -9.72
CA ASN A 55 43.90 3.97 -9.76
C ASN A 55 43.25 3.68 -8.40
N ALA A 56 44.01 3.82 -7.30
CA ALA A 56 43.48 3.62 -5.95
C ALA A 56 42.36 4.62 -5.62
N ARG A 57 42.52 5.90 -5.98
CA ARG A 57 41.47 6.91 -5.80
C ARG A 57 40.23 6.60 -6.63
N THR A 58 40.42 6.22 -7.89
CA THR A 58 39.33 5.92 -8.81
C THR A 58 38.53 4.69 -8.34
N LEU A 59 39.22 3.63 -7.92
CA LEU A 59 38.60 2.43 -7.35
C LEU A 59 37.84 2.77 -6.08
N LYS A 60 38.45 3.48 -5.13
CA LYS A 60 37.81 3.89 -3.88
C LYS A 60 36.53 4.69 -4.14
N THR A 61 36.59 5.67 -5.03
CA THR A 61 35.43 6.52 -5.38
C THR A 61 34.31 5.71 -6.04
N LYS A 62 34.65 4.74 -6.90
CA LYS A 62 33.66 3.85 -7.52
C LYS A 62 33.00 2.94 -6.50
N PHE A 63 33.78 2.29 -5.65
CA PHE A 63 33.26 1.43 -4.59
C PHE A 63 32.38 2.19 -3.59
N GLU A 64 32.77 3.41 -3.20
CA GLU A 64 31.95 4.25 -2.32
C GLU A 64 30.61 4.60 -2.96
N LYS A 65 30.60 4.96 -4.25
CA LYS A 65 29.36 5.26 -4.99
C LYS A 65 28.48 4.03 -5.19
N ASP A 66 29.08 2.89 -5.55
CA ASP A 66 28.35 1.64 -5.75
C ASP A 66 27.75 1.13 -4.44
N LEU A 67 28.48 1.28 -3.32
CA LEU A 67 27.99 0.92 -1.99
C LEU A 67 26.84 1.84 -1.57
N GLU A 68 26.98 3.15 -1.75
CA GLU A 68 25.90 4.12 -1.47
C GLU A 68 24.65 3.81 -2.30
N ALA A 69 24.82 3.50 -3.59
CA ALA A 69 23.72 3.13 -4.47
C ALA A 69 23.04 1.82 -4.04
N GLN A 70 23.81 0.80 -3.64
CA GLN A 70 23.25 -0.45 -3.12
C GLN A 70 22.49 -0.23 -1.80
N ILE A 71 23.06 0.54 -0.87
CA ILE A 71 22.40 0.85 0.40
C ILE A 71 21.09 1.61 0.14
N ALA A 72 21.09 2.60 -0.76
CA ALA A 72 19.90 3.35 -1.13
C ALA A 72 18.82 2.43 -1.73
N ALA A 73 19.20 1.55 -2.67
CA ALA A 73 18.29 0.60 -3.30
C ALA A 73 17.68 -0.37 -2.27
N THR A 74 18.49 -0.97 -1.40
CA THR A 74 18.01 -1.86 -0.34
C THR A 74 17.09 -1.15 0.65
N ARG A 75 17.39 0.10 0.99
CA ARG A 75 16.54 0.90 1.88
C ARG A 75 15.20 1.23 1.25
N GLU A 76 15.18 1.58 -0.04
CA GLU A 76 13.94 1.86 -0.76
C GLU A 76 13.05 0.61 -0.88
N GLU A 77 13.64 -0.55 -1.17
CA GLU A 77 12.93 -1.82 -1.21
C GLU A 77 12.36 -2.19 0.16
N ALA A 78 13.16 -2.07 1.23
CA ALA A 78 12.71 -2.31 2.60
C ALA A 78 11.59 -1.35 3.02
N GLN A 79 11.62 -0.09 2.58
CA GLN A 79 10.52 0.86 2.84
C GLN A 79 9.24 0.45 2.10
N LYS A 80 9.33 0.07 0.82
CA LYS A 80 8.15 -0.37 0.06
C LYS A 80 7.50 -1.60 0.68
N ASP A 81 8.29 -2.55 1.15
CA ASP A 81 7.76 -3.75 1.79
C ASP A 81 7.16 -3.47 3.16
N LEU A 82 7.77 -2.55 3.93
CA LEU A 82 7.18 -2.08 5.18
C LEU A 82 5.84 -1.36 4.94
N ASP A 83 5.77 -0.47 3.96
CA ASP A 83 4.56 0.28 3.62
C ASP A 83 3.43 -0.68 3.20
N LYS A 84 3.70 -1.66 2.34
CA LYS A 84 2.73 -2.71 1.97
C LYS A 84 2.22 -3.48 3.19
N LEU A 85 3.14 -3.91 4.07
CA LEU A 85 2.77 -4.68 5.26
C LEU A 85 1.90 -3.84 6.22
N VAL A 86 2.23 -2.56 6.37
CA VAL A 86 1.43 -1.62 7.16
C VAL A 86 0.04 -1.46 6.54
N ASP A 87 -0.04 -1.21 5.24
CA ASP A 87 -1.31 -1.03 4.53
C ASP A 87 -2.18 -2.28 4.62
N GLU A 88 -1.63 -3.47 4.36
CA GLU A 88 -2.35 -4.74 4.48
C GLU A 88 -2.88 -4.95 5.90
N ARG A 89 -2.06 -4.70 6.92
CA ARG A 89 -2.44 -4.90 8.32
C ARG A 89 -3.48 -3.88 8.78
N VAL A 90 -3.35 -2.63 8.37
CA VAL A 90 -4.30 -1.56 8.69
C VAL A 90 -5.63 -1.84 8.02
N ASN A 91 -5.64 -2.19 6.73
CA ASN A 91 -6.84 -2.50 5.99
C ASN A 91 -7.55 -3.75 6.54
N SER A 92 -6.81 -4.81 6.86
CA SER A 92 -7.37 -6.01 7.50
C SER A 92 -7.99 -5.68 8.86
N ARG A 93 -7.30 -4.91 9.71
CA ARG A 93 -7.84 -4.49 11.01
C ARG A 93 -9.04 -3.57 10.89
N LEU A 94 -9.07 -2.69 9.89
CA LEU A 94 -10.20 -1.81 9.64
C LEU A 94 -11.42 -2.62 9.21
N ALA A 95 -11.26 -3.56 8.27
CA ALA A 95 -12.32 -4.45 7.83
C ALA A 95 -12.86 -5.33 8.97
N GLU A 96 -11.97 -5.88 9.82
CA GLU A 96 -12.38 -6.61 11.03
C GLU A 96 -13.19 -5.72 11.98
N ARG A 97 -12.76 -4.47 12.19
CA ARG A 97 -13.47 -3.51 13.06
C ARG A 97 -14.83 -3.14 12.49
N GLU A 98 -14.93 -2.91 11.19
CA GLU A 98 -16.18 -2.59 10.51
C GLU A 98 -17.17 -3.75 10.58
N LEU A 99 -16.70 -4.99 10.39
CA LEU A 99 -17.51 -6.19 10.56
C LEU A 99 -17.96 -6.38 12.01
N ALA A 100 -17.08 -6.17 12.98
CA ALA A 100 -17.44 -6.23 14.39
C ALA A 100 -18.49 -5.18 14.75
N ALA A 101 -18.31 -3.93 14.28
CA ALA A 101 -19.29 -2.86 14.48
C ALA A 101 -20.65 -3.19 13.83
N ALA A 102 -20.64 -3.77 12.63
CA ALA A 102 -21.87 -4.22 11.96
C ALA A 102 -22.57 -5.33 12.75
N ARG A 103 -21.81 -6.30 13.28
CA ARG A 103 -22.35 -7.37 14.14
C ARG A 103 -22.96 -6.82 15.42
N THR A 104 -22.32 -5.84 16.07
CA THR A 104 -22.87 -5.16 17.26
C THR A 104 -24.14 -4.37 16.93
N ALA A 105 -24.16 -3.62 15.83
CA ALA A 105 -25.35 -2.89 15.41
C ALA A 105 -26.54 -3.83 15.13
N LEU A 106 -26.28 -4.99 14.51
CA LEU A 106 -27.30 -6.02 14.27
C LEU A 106 -27.76 -6.69 15.57
N ALA A 107 -26.86 -6.89 16.53
CA ALA A 107 -27.19 -7.37 17.87
C ALA A 107 -28.25 -6.50 18.53
N GLU A 108 -28.06 -5.17 18.47
CA GLU A 108 -28.94 -4.19 19.08
C GLU A 108 -30.26 -4.07 18.31
N GLU A 109 -30.21 -3.98 16.97
CA GLU A 109 -31.39 -3.78 16.13
C GLU A 109 -32.36 -4.97 16.20
N TYR A 110 -31.83 -6.19 16.15
CA TYR A 110 -32.63 -7.42 16.15
C TYR A 110 -32.73 -8.06 17.54
N GLY A 111 -32.03 -7.52 18.54
CA GLY A 111 -32.02 -8.03 19.91
C GLY A 111 -31.37 -9.43 20.02
N LEU A 112 -30.37 -9.72 19.19
CA LEU A 112 -29.75 -11.03 19.05
C LEU A 112 -28.71 -11.27 20.16
N ASN A 113 -28.55 -12.53 20.56
CA ASN A 113 -27.44 -12.95 21.43
C ASN A 113 -26.16 -13.24 20.62
N GLU A 114 -25.02 -13.37 21.30
CA GLU A 114 -23.71 -13.64 20.65
C GLU A 114 -23.73 -14.92 19.78
N ASP A 115 -24.44 -15.96 20.22
CA ASP A 115 -24.60 -17.20 19.46
C ASP A 115 -25.41 -17.04 18.16
N GLN A 116 -26.37 -16.11 18.13
CA GLN A 116 -27.17 -15.82 16.94
C GLN A 116 -26.40 -14.94 15.96
N ILE A 117 -25.63 -13.97 16.48
CA ILE A 117 -24.80 -13.08 15.67
C ILE A 117 -23.65 -13.84 15.00
N SER A 118 -23.06 -14.80 15.70
CA SER A 118 -21.99 -15.65 15.16
C SER A 118 -22.47 -16.60 14.07
N ARG A 119 -23.77 -16.93 14.03
CA ARG A 119 -24.40 -17.73 12.97
C ARG A 119 -24.70 -16.93 11.70
N LEU A 120 -24.67 -15.60 11.74
CA LEU A 120 -24.87 -14.76 10.56
C LEU A 120 -23.74 -14.95 9.56
N VAL A 121 -24.12 -15.21 8.32
CA VAL A 121 -23.19 -15.48 7.21
C VAL A 121 -23.00 -14.21 6.39
N GLY A 122 -21.74 -13.77 6.26
CA GLY A 122 -21.36 -12.61 5.45
C GLY A 122 -19.93 -12.19 5.71
N THR A 123 -19.24 -11.75 4.66
CA THR A 123 -17.87 -11.19 4.74
C THR A 123 -17.87 -9.67 4.63
N THR A 124 -19.03 -9.06 4.36
CA THR A 124 -19.23 -7.62 4.35
C THR A 124 -20.35 -7.19 5.31
N PRO A 125 -20.33 -5.93 5.78
CA PRO A 125 -21.39 -5.38 6.63
C PRO A 125 -22.80 -5.49 6.02
N ASP A 126 -22.90 -5.37 4.70
CA ASP A 126 -24.20 -5.38 4.00
C ASP A 126 -24.74 -6.80 3.81
N GLU A 127 -23.86 -7.79 3.58
CA GLU A 127 -24.24 -9.20 3.58
C GLU A 127 -24.76 -9.64 4.95
N LEU A 128 -24.08 -9.22 6.04
CA LEU A 128 -24.52 -9.53 7.40
C LEU A 128 -25.89 -8.92 7.70
N LYS A 129 -26.16 -7.69 7.23
CA LYS A 129 -27.48 -7.05 7.37
C LYS A 129 -28.55 -7.78 6.57
N ALA A 130 -28.26 -8.18 5.34
CA ALA A 130 -29.19 -8.90 4.49
C ALA A 130 -29.55 -10.28 5.08
N ASP A 131 -28.56 -11.02 5.57
CA ASP A 131 -28.77 -12.31 6.22
C ASP A 131 -29.54 -12.15 7.54
N ALA A 132 -29.19 -11.14 8.36
CA ALA A 132 -29.94 -10.82 9.58
C ALA A 132 -31.40 -10.46 9.29
N ALA A 133 -31.67 -9.67 8.24
CA ALA A 133 -33.03 -9.36 7.81
C ALA A 133 -33.78 -10.61 7.32
N LYS A 134 -33.11 -11.55 6.65
CA LYS A 134 -33.71 -12.80 6.18
C LYS A 134 -34.03 -13.76 7.32
N VAL A 135 -33.12 -13.92 8.26
CA VAL A 135 -33.23 -14.90 9.35
C VAL A 135 -34.03 -14.34 10.53
N PHE A 136 -33.83 -13.07 10.87
CA PHE A 136 -34.38 -12.43 12.07
C PHE A 136 -35.34 -11.27 11.76
N GLY A 137 -35.60 -10.94 10.49
CA GLY A 137 -36.53 -9.87 10.10
C GLY A 137 -37.94 -10.00 10.69
N GLY A 138 -38.45 -11.22 10.80
CA GLY A 138 -39.74 -11.51 11.44
C GLY A 138 -39.70 -11.50 12.97
N PHE A 139 -38.50 -11.49 13.57
CA PHE A 139 -38.25 -11.52 15.01
C PHE A 139 -37.69 -10.20 15.54
N LYS A 140 -37.61 -9.15 14.71
CA LYS A 140 -37.24 -7.80 15.16
C LYS A 140 -38.02 -7.52 16.44
N LYS A 141 -37.31 -7.20 17.52
CA LYS A 141 -37.92 -6.81 18.79
C LYS A 141 -38.85 -5.64 18.51
N VAL A 142 -40.13 -5.93 18.35
CA VAL A 142 -41.19 -4.97 18.56
C VAL A 142 -41.01 -4.59 20.03
N LEU A 143 -40.46 -3.41 20.30
CA LEU A 143 -40.46 -2.86 21.65
C LEU A 143 -41.88 -3.09 22.19
N PRO A 144 -42.07 -3.83 23.29
CA PRO A 144 -43.40 -4.04 23.81
C PRO A 144 -43.97 -2.65 24.07
N THR A 145 -44.97 -2.26 23.29
CA THR A 145 -45.73 -1.06 23.54
C THR A 145 -46.15 -1.16 25.01
N PRO A 146 -45.75 -0.22 25.88
CA PRO A 146 -46.01 -0.33 27.30
C PRO A 146 -47.51 -0.59 27.48
N PRO A 147 -47.91 -1.60 28.28
CA PRO A 147 -49.31 -1.95 28.43
C PRO A 147 -50.05 -0.70 28.88
N VAL A 148 -51.04 -0.28 28.09
CA VAL A 148 -51.95 0.78 28.47
C VAL A 148 -52.68 0.28 29.71
N ILE A 149 -52.28 0.80 30.87
CA ILE A 149 -52.91 0.50 32.15
C ILE A 149 -54.33 1.07 32.03
N GLN A 150 -55.33 0.21 31.81
CA GLN A 150 -56.72 0.60 31.98
C GLN A 150 -56.97 0.74 33.49
N THR A 151 -56.69 1.92 34.04
CA THR A 151 -57.26 2.31 35.32
C THR A 151 -58.78 2.33 35.17
N GLY A 152 -59.43 1.44 35.91
CA GLY A 152 -60.83 1.10 35.73
C GLY A 152 -61.81 2.26 35.95
N ASN A 153 -62.99 2.09 35.34
CA ASN A 153 -64.28 2.72 35.60
C ASN A 153 -64.26 4.01 36.44
N GLY A 154 -63.94 5.12 35.78
CA GLY A 154 -64.26 6.47 36.23
C GLY A 154 -64.94 7.19 35.07
N ALA A 155 -66.19 7.61 35.28
CA ALA A 155 -67.07 8.19 34.29
C ALA A 155 -66.48 9.43 33.57
N GLY A 156 -66.67 9.47 32.24
CA GLY A 156 -66.80 10.69 31.43
C GLY A 156 -65.60 11.63 31.37
N GLY A 157 -64.75 11.45 30.36
CA GLY A 157 -63.81 12.49 29.91
C GLY A 157 -63.38 12.21 28.46
N PRO A 158 -63.27 13.23 27.58
CA PRO A 158 -63.08 13.01 26.15
C PRO A 158 -61.77 12.30 25.86
N GLU A 159 -61.91 11.22 25.09
CA GLU A 159 -60.89 10.29 24.65
C GLU A 159 -59.88 10.96 23.72
N HIS A 160 -58.87 11.62 24.31
CA HIS A 160 -57.64 11.93 23.60
C HIS A 160 -56.45 11.46 24.45
N PRO A 161 -55.84 10.29 24.14
CA PRO A 161 -54.58 9.94 24.74
C PRO A 161 -53.58 11.06 24.40
N VAL A 162 -53.07 11.72 25.42
CA VAL A 162 -52.11 12.80 25.26
C VAL A 162 -50.79 12.18 24.78
N ASP A 163 -50.55 12.25 23.47
CA ASP A 163 -49.30 11.78 22.87
C ASP A 163 -48.17 12.76 23.22
N ILE A 164 -47.41 12.43 24.26
CA ILE A 164 -46.32 13.24 24.80
C ILE A 164 -45.25 13.50 23.72
N ASN A 165 -45.09 12.60 22.74
CA ASN A 165 -44.10 12.73 21.66
C ASN A 165 -44.51 13.74 20.59
N LYS A 166 -45.78 14.16 20.56
CA LYS A 166 -46.31 15.17 19.64
C LYS A 166 -46.55 16.52 20.30
N MET A 167 -46.28 16.64 21.60
CA MET A 167 -46.44 17.89 22.34
C MET A 167 -45.15 18.68 22.39
N THR A 168 -45.26 19.99 22.14
CA THR A 168 -44.14 20.91 22.37
C THR A 168 -43.86 21.05 23.87
N PRO A 169 -42.61 21.38 24.26
CA PRO A 169 -42.27 21.64 25.67
C PRO A 169 -43.13 22.74 26.33
N ALA A 170 -43.69 23.67 25.54
CA ALA A 170 -44.63 24.68 26.03
C ALA A 170 -45.99 24.07 26.41
N GLN A 171 -46.54 23.19 25.58
CA GLN A 171 -47.82 22.52 25.82
C GLN A 171 -47.74 21.56 27.03
N ILE A 172 -46.61 20.88 27.20
CA ILE A 172 -46.37 20.03 28.39
C ILE A 172 -46.41 20.86 29.67
N ARG A 173 -45.77 22.04 29.68
CA ARG A 173 -45.78 22.94 30.84
C ARG A 173 -47.16 23.52 31.12
N ALA A 174 -47.90 23.91 30.08
CA ALA A 174 -49.27 24.40 30.23
C ALA A 174 -50.16 23.33 30.88
N ASN A 175 -50.16 22.10 30.35
CA ASN A 175 -50.97 21.01 30.88
C ASN A 175 -50.60 20.65 32.33
N ARG A 176 -49.30 20.67 32.66
CA ARG A 176 -48.83 20.48 34.04
C ARG A 176 -49.39 21.56 34.97
N ASN A 177 -49.37 22.83 34.56
CA ASN A 177 -49.90 23.93 35.36
C ASN A 177 -51.41 23.80 35.56
N THR A 178 -52.16 23.36 34.54
CA THR A 178 -53.60 23.11 34.64
C THR A 178 -53.91 21.99 35.63
N LEU A 179 -53.17 20.88 35.59
CA LEU A 179 -53.31 19.78 36.55
C LEU A 179 -53.00 20.23 37.99
N LEU A 180 -51.93 21.01 38.18
CA LEU A 180 -51.56 21.55 39.49
C LEU A 180 -52.56 22.60 40.02
N SER A 181 -53.26 23.29 39.12
CA SER A 181 -54.33 24.23 39.51
C SER A 181 -55.61 23.51 39.93
N GLN A 182 -55.88 22.32 39.39
CA GLN A 182 -57.04 21.50 39.75
C GLN A 182 -56.84 20.73 41.06
N THR A 183 -55.59 20.48 41.49
CA THR A 183 -55.28 19.84 42.77
C THR A 183 -55.23 20.81 43.95
N LYS A 184 -55.42 22.12 43.72
CA LYS A 184 -55.58 23.11 44.78
C LYS A 184 -57.03 23.11 45.26
N ILE A 185 -57.35 22.12 46.10
CA ILE A 185 -58.58 22.08 46.89
C ILE A 185 -58.55 23.29 47.86
N PRO A 186 -59.66 24.04 48.04
CA PRO A 186 -59.75 25.17 48.98
C PRO A 186 -59.51 24.77 50.45
#